data_AF-X0YJA3-F1
#
_entry.id   AF-X0YJA3-F1
#
_cell.length_a   1.000
_cell.length_b   1.000
_cell.length_c   1.000
_cell.angle_alpha   90.00
_cell.angle_beta   90.00
_cell.angle_gamma   90.00
#
_symmetry.space_group_name_H-M   'P 1'
#
loop_
_entity.id
_entity.type
_entity.pdbx_description
1 polymer ?
#
loop_
_entity_poly.entity_id
_entity_poly.type
_entity_poly.pdbx_seq_one_letter_code
_entity_poly.pdbx_strand_id
1 'polypeptide(L)'
;MFIGLNPSTADEIINDNTVRRCIGYAKDWGYTGLCMMNIFAFRATQPKKIRMIEDPIGPDNDCELINMAKLCNMVVAAWGNNGKYMNRGKQVRAMIPDLHYLRL
;
A
#
# COMPACT_ATOMS: atom_id res chain seq x y z
N MET A 1 -0.97 -0.78 -9.40
CA MET A 1 -0.59 -0.27 -8.07
C MET A 1 -0.90 -1.32 -7.02
N PHE A 2 0.02 -1.53 -6.07
CA PHE A 2 -0.23 -2.28 -4.85
C PHE A 2 -0.18 -1.32 -3.67
N ILE A 3 -1.10 -1.51 -2.71
CA ILE A 3 -1.16 -0.70 -1.50
C ILE A 3 -0.85 -1.60 -0.30
N GLY A 4 0.34 -1.46 0.25
CA GLY A 4 0.79 -2.13 1.46
C GLY A 4 0.29 -1.46 2.74
N LEU A 5 0.75 -2.01 3.88
CA LEU A 5 0.39 -1.49 5.20
C LEU A 5 1.13 -0.20 5.53
N ASN A 6 2.46 -0.27 5.57
CA ASN A 6 3.33 0.83 5.94
C ASN A 6 4.71 0.63 5.27
N PRO A 7 5.45 1.71 4.98
CA PRO A 7 6.81 1.61 4.49
C PRO A 7 7.66 0.86 5.51
N SER A 8 8.42 -0.12 5.03
CA SER A 8 9.36 -0.90 5.84
C SER A 8 10.78 -0.34 5.66
N THR A 9 11.78 -1.19 5.45
CA THR A 9 13.17 -0.86 5.08
C THR A 9 13.34 -0.67 3.58
N ALA A 10 12.27 -0.46 2.80
CA ALA A 10 12.37 -0.30 1.37
C ALA A 10 13.08 1.03 1.03
N ASP A 11 14.40 0.96 0.85
CA ASP A 11 15.22 1.96 0.18
C ASP A 11 15.13 1.74 -1.34
N GLU A 12 15.22 2.82 -2.13
CA GLU A 12 15.15 2.84 -3.59
C GLU A 12 16.16 1.93 -4.34
N ILE A 13 17.06 1.26 -3.63
CA ILE A 13 18.18 0.48 -4.19
C ILE A 13 17.93 -1.03 -4.15
N ILE A 14 17.12 -1.55 -3.21
CA ILE A 14 16.91 -3.00 -3.04
C ILE A 14 15.41 -3.31 -2.92
N ASN A 15 14.86 -3.91 -3.97
CA ASN A 15 13.51 -4.47 -3.93
C ASN A 15 13.40 -5.51 -2.80
N ASP A 16 12.57 -5.23 -1.80
CA ASP A 16 12.28 -6.20 -0.74
C ASP A 16 11.44 -7.38 -1.29
N ASN A 17 11.27 -8.43 -0.47
CA ASN A 17 10.53 -9.62 -0.88
C ASN A 17 9.06 -9.31 -1.27
N THR A 18 8.47 -8.25 -0.73
CA THR A 18 7.12 -7.81 -1.06
C THR A 18 7.09 -7.20 -2.46
N VAL A 19 8.01 -6.27 -2.75
CA VAL A 19 8.12 -5.63 -4.06
C VAL A 19 8.43 -6.65 -5.14
N ARG A 20 9.35 -7.59 -4.90
CA ARG A 20 9.65 -8.66 -5.87
C ARG A 20 8.42 -9.50 -6.23
N ARG A 21 7.59 -9.86 -5.26
CA ARG A 21 6.33 -10.58 -5.51
C ARG A 21 5.33 -9.73 -6.29
N CYS A 22 5.18 -8.46 -5.94
CA CYS A 22 4.31 -7.53 -6.67
C CYS A 22 4.76 -7.34 -8.13
N ILE A 23 6.07 -7.29 -8.39
CA ILE A 23 6.63 -7.27 -9.75
C ILE A 23 6.27 -8.56 -10.49
N GLY A 24 6.39 -9.72 -9.84
CA GLY A 24 5.99 -11.02 -10.41
C GLY A 24 4.53 -10.99 -10.86
N TYR A 25 3.61 -10.64 -9.95
CA TYR A 25 2.19 -10.51 -10.28
C TYR A 25 1.93 -9.51 -11.41
N ALA A 26 2.55 -8.33 -11.38
CA ALA A 26 2.37 -7.34 -12.43
C ALA A 26 2.79 -7.89 -13.80
N LYS A 27 3.93 -8.59 -13.87
CA LYS A 27 4.40 -9.25 -15.10
C LYS A 27 3.46 -10.36 -15.56
N ASP A 28 3.04 -11.24 -14.66
CA ASP A 28 2.15 -12.36 -14.97
C ASP A 28 0.79 -11.87 -15.46
N TRP A 29 0.34 -10.71 -15.00
CA TRP A 29 -0.90 -10.06 -15.46
C TRP A 29 -0.73 -9.17 -16.70
N GLY A 30 0.47 -9.13 -17.30
CA GLY A 30 0.74 -8.40 -18.54
C GLY A 30 0.97 -6.89 -18.38
N TYR A 31 1.21 -6.40 -17.17
CA TYR A 31 1.55 -5.00 -16.93
C TYR A 31 3.06 -4.72 -17.08
N THR A 32 3.41 -3.53 -17.56
CA THR A 32 4.79 -3.09 -17.78
C THR A 32 5.35 -2.21 -16.66
N GLY A 33 4.52 -1.81 -15.70
CA GLY A 33 4.89 -0.91 -14.62
C GLY A 33 4.24 -1.30 -13.29
N LEU A 34 4.88 -0.87 -12.20
CA LEU A 34 4.43 -1.10 -10.83
C LEU A 34 4.55 0.20 -10.02
N CYS A 35 3.48 0.56 -9.32
CA CYS A 35 3.52 1.55 -8.25
C CYS A 35 3.23 0.85 -6.92
N MET A 36 4.04 1.15 -5.90
CA MET A 36 3.87 0.66 -4.53
C MET A 36 3.58 1.83 -3.60
N MET A 37 2.45 1.78 -2.90
CA MET A 37 2.05 2.78 -1.91
C MET A 37 1.70 2.08 -0.59
N ASN A 38 1.38 2.82 0.46
CA ASN A 38 0.99 2.26 1.75
C ASN A 38 -0.17 3.04 2.39
N ILE A 39 -1.01 2.36 3.18
CA ILE A 39 -2.12 3.02 3.87
C ILE A 39 -1.68 3.91 5.05
N PHE A 40 -0.47 3.72 5.57
CA PHE A 40 0.18 4.60 6.55
C PHE A 40 1.50 5.12 5.96
N ALA A 41 1.83 6.40 6.16
CA ALA A 41 3.10 6.98 5.70
C ALA A 41 4.26 6.70 6.68
N PHE A 42 3.97 6.42 7.95
CA PHE A 42 5.01 6.18 8.94
C PHE A 42 5.88 4.96 8.60
N ARG A 43 7.19 5.19 8.43
CA ARG A 43 8.17 4.15 8.10
C ARG A 43 8.58 3.35 9.34
N ALA A 44 8.33 2.04 9.32
CA ALA A 44 8.72 1.13 10.38
C ALA A 44 8.86 -0.32 9.90
N THR A 45 9.96 -0.99 10.24
CA THR A 45 10.12 -2.43 9.97
C THR A 45 9.10 -3.29 10.73
N GLN A 46 8.66 -2.84 11.91
CA GLN A 46 7.65 -3.53 12.71
C GLN A 46 6.34 -2.74 12.73
N PRO A 47 5.23 -3.27 12.15
CA PRO A 47 3.95 -2.57 12.08
C PRO A 47 3.36 -2.17 13.44
N LYS A 48 3.76 -2.85 14.53
CA LYS A 48 3.34 -2.48 15.89
C LYS A 48 3.75 -1.04 16.26
N LYS A 49 4.85 -0.53 15.67
CA LYS A 49 5.34 0.83 15.94
C LYS A 49 4.41 1.93 15.45
N ILE A 50 3.61 1.67 14.41
CA ILE A 50 2.59 2.60 13.90
C ILE A 50 1.64 3.05 15.02
N ARG A 51 1.34 2.16 15.98
CA ARG A 51 0.41 2.44 17.08
C ARG A 51 0.97 3.36 18.15
N MET A 52 2.27 3.66 18.10
CA MET A 52 2.95 4.54 19.03
C MET A 52 3.10 5.96 18.48
N ILE A 53 2.62 6.20 17.26
CA ILE A 53 2.71 7.49 16.58
C ILE A 53 1.33 8.13 16.59
N GLU A 54 1.30 9.43 16.86
CA GLU A 54 0.07 10.23 16.94
C GLU A 54 -0.61 10.34 15.57
N ASP A 55 0.15 10.74 14.55
CA ASP A 55 -0.31 10.75 13.15
C ASP A 55 0.55 9.81 12.27
N PRO A 56 0.18 8.51 12.20
CA PRO A 56 0.87 7.57 11.33
C PRO A 56 0.43 7.64 9.86
N ILE A 57 -0.65 8.37 9.56
CA ILE A 57 -1.20 8.47 8.20
C ILE A 57 -0.40 9.51 7.43
N GLY A 58 -0.12 10.66 8.04
CA GLY A 58 0.56 11.79 7.43
C GLY A 58 -0.39 12.63 6.57
N PRO A 59 -0.10 13.93 6.41
CA PRO A 59 -1.05 14.91 5.85
C PRO A 59 -1.40 14.67 4.37
N ASP A 60 -0.44 14.21 3.56
CA ASP A 60 -0.61 14.11 2.11
C ASP A 60 -0.95 12.69 1.63
N ASN A 61 -0.93 11.70 2.52
CA ASN A 61 -0.99 10.29 2.13
C ASN A 61 -2.31 9.93 1.42
N ASP A 62 -3.43 10.52 1.85
CA ASP A 62 -4.74 10.29 1.23
C ASP A 62 -4.80 10.89 -0.18
N CYS A 63 -4.29 12.11 -0.35
CA CYS A 63 -4.23 12.78 -1.64
C CYS A 63 -3.36 11.98 -2.62
N GLU A 64 -2.18 11.54 -2.20
CA GLU A 64 -1.27 10.76 -3.03
C GLU A 64 -1.83 9.38 -3.40
N LEU A 65 -2.50 8.70 -2.46
CA LEU A 65 -3.18 7.43 -2.75
C LEU A 65 -4.25 7.60 -3.84
N ILE A 66 -5.07 8.65 -3.74
CA ILE A 66 -6.13 8.94 -4.73
C ILE A 66 -5.52 9.31 -6.09
N ASN A 67 -4.50 10.17 -6.09
CA ASN A 67 -3.85 10.63 -7.32
C ASN A 67 -3.18 9.46 -8.05
N MET A 68 -2.42 8.62 -7.35
CA MET A 68 -1.77 7.46 -7.94
C MET A 68 -2.77 6.39 -8.40
N ALA A 69 -3.87 6.19 -7.67
CA ALA A 69 -4.91 5.26 -8.07
C ALA A 69 -5.53 5.63 -9.42
N LYS A 70 -5.75 6.93 -9.70
CA LYS A 70 -6.27 7.42 -10.98
C LYS A 70 -5.34 7.16 -12.16
N LEU A 71 -4.03 7.05 -11.91
CA LEU A 71 -3.02 6.82 -12.94
C LEU A 71 -2.77 5.33 -13.22
N CYS A 72 -3.34 4.44 -12.41
CA CYS A 72 -3.08 3.00 -12.48
C CYS A 72 -4.30 2.24 -13.02
N ASN A 73 -4.07 1.31 -13.94
CA ASN A 73 -5.15 0.47 -14.50
C ASN A 73 -5.78 -0.50 -13.48
N MET A 74 -5.03 -0.88 -12.44
CA MET A 74 -5.47 -1.79 -11.40
C MET A 74 -4.85 -1.40 -10.07
N VAL A 75 -5.66 -1.45 -9.01
CA VAL A 75 -5.23 -1.17 -7.64
C VAL A 75 -5.52 -2.39 -6.76
N VAL A 76 -4.49 -2.92 -6.11
CA VAL A 76 -4.56 -4.12 -5.27
C VAL A 76 -4.29 -3.77 -3.81
N ALA A 77 -5.24 -4.07 -2.92
CA ALA A 77 -5.07 -4.01 -1.48
C ALA A 77 -4.18 -5.16 -0.99
N ALA A 78 -3.06 -4.80 -0.35
CA ALA A 78 -2.05 -5.73 0.18
C ALA A 78 -1.66 -5.43 1.64
N TRP A 79 -2.49 -4.69 2.39
CA TRP A 79 -2.21 -4.28 3.78
C TRP A 79 -2.62 -5.31 4.85
N GLY A 80 -3.29 -6.41 4.46
CA GLY A 80 -3.72 -7.49 5.34
C GLY A 80 -4.62 -7.05 6.50
N ASN A 81 -4.67 -7.84 7.58
CA ASN A 81 -5.58 -7.59 8.71
C ASN A 81 -5.25 -6.34 9.53
N ASN A 82 -4.04 -5.79 9.40
CA ASN A 82 -3.62 -4.62 10.16
C ASN A 82 -4.25 -3.31 9.67
N GLY A 83 -4.85 -3.30 8.47
CA GLY A 83 -5.67 -2.18 8.00
C GLY A 83 -6.90 -1.91 8.89
N LYS A 84 -7.25 -2.80 9.82
CA LYS A 84 -8.30 -2.53 10.83
C LYS A 84 -7.92 -1.44 11.83
N TYR A 85 -6.62 -1.20 12.04
CA TYR A 85 -6.16 -0.15 12.95
C TYR A 85 -6.64 1.21 12.45
N MET A 86 -7.21 2.03 13.34
CA MET A 86 -7.86 3.32 13.02
C MET A 86 -8.96 3.21 11.95
N ASN A 87 -9.51 2.01 11.70
CA ASN A 87 -10.43 1.73 10.61
C ASN A 87 -9.86 2.10 9.22
N ARG A 88 -8.53 2.14 9.09
CA ARG A 88 -7.84 2.76 7.95
C ARG A 88 -8.14 2.07 6.62
N GLY A 89 -8.18 0.74 6.59
CA GLY A 89 -8.52 -0.01 5.40
C GLY A 89 -9.94 0.27 4.89
N LYS A 90 -10.90 0.57 5.78
CA LYS A 90 -12.25 0.97 5.34
C LYS A 90 -12.26 2.39 4.77
N GLN A 91 -11.50 3.31 5.35
CA GLN A 91 -11.35 4.68 4.81
C GLN A 91 -10.75 4.63 3.40
N VAL A 92 -9.65 3.88 3.21
CA VAL A 92 -9.02 3.73 1.89
C VAL A 92 -9.95 3.08 0.88
N ARG A 93 -10.74 2.07 1.30
CA ARG A 93 -11.77 1.48 0.43
C ARG A 93 -12.87 2.46 0.03
N ALA A 94 -13.22 3.41 0.89
CA ALA A 94 -14.18 4.46 0.54
C ALA A 94 -13.59 5.48 -0.44
N MET A 95 -12.28 5.76 -0.37
CA MET A 95 -11.59 6.69 -1.27
C MET A 95 -11.26 6.07 -2.64
N ILE A 96 -11.04 4.75 -2.69
CA ILE A 96 -10.67 4.01 -3.91
C ILE A 96 -11.66 2.83 -4.08
N PRO A 97 -12.82 3.03 -4.74
CA PRO A 97 -13.89 2.04 -4.76
C PRO A 97 -13.54 0.76 -5.53
N ASP A 98 -12.73 0.86 -6.60
CA ASP A 98 -12.36 -0.26 -7.49
C ASP A 98 -11.09 -0.99 -7.02
N LEU A 99 -11.07 -1.37 -5.73
CA LEU A 99 -9.98 -2.12 -5.13
C LEU A 99 -10.12 -3.62 -5.36
N HIS A 100 -9.04 -4.23 -5.86
CA HIS A 100 -8.87 -5.68 -5.89
C HIS A 100 -8.11 -6.18 -4.66
N TYR A 101 -8.20 -7.47 -4.37
CA TYR A 101 -7.36 -8.13 -3.38
C TYR A 101 -7.04 -9.55 -3.86
N LEU A 102 -5.91 -10.09 -3.39
CA LEU A 102 -5.55 -11.48 -3.66
C LEU A 102 -6.15 -12.38 -2.58
N ARG A 103 -6.92 -13.38 -3.01
CA ARG A 103 -7.39 -14.47 -2.14
C ARG A 103 -6.30 -15.55 -2.14
N LEU A 104 -5.56 -15.63 -1.04
CA LEU A 104 -4.52 -16.63 -0.78
C LEU A 104 -5.09 -17.81 0.01
#